data_AF-A0A928P3G8-F1
#
_entry.id   AF-A0A928P3G8-F1
#
_cell.length_a   1.000
_cell.length_b   1.000
_cell.length_c   1.000
_cell.angle_alpha   90.00
_cell.angle_beta   90.00
_cell.angle_gamma   90.00
#
_symmetry.space_group_name_H-M   'P 1'
#
loop_
_entity.id
_entity.type
_entity.pdbx_description
1 polymer ?
#
loop_
_entity_poly.entity_id
_entity_poly.type
_entity_poly.pdbx_seq_one_letter_code
_entity_poly.pdbx_strand_id
1 'polypeptide(L)'
;MKNSFYSMIFRQRYIRRWGLMRNMTEETLSEHSYEVSILAHALCTIGNTYFGKNYDTGKAVCYALFHDAQEVYTGDMPTPAKYYNESMRRNYAEIEDNATKKLLSMLPAELQADYNSLLCQNDRELHLIVKAADKLSAYIKCIEELKCNNNEFKSAAASTLKSLEENPLPELHYFMENFLPAFTKDLDELQM
;
A
#
# COMPACT_ATOMS: atom_id res chain seq x y z
N MET A 1 -21.07 20.87 4.88
CA MET A 1 -19.81 20.81 4.10
C MET A 1 -20.15 20.19 2.75
N LYS A 2 -19.68 20.77 1.65
CA LYS A 2 -19.99 20.30 0.29
C LYS A 2 -19.39 18.91 0.07
N ASN A 3 -20.05 18.09 -0.75
CA ASN A 3 -19.66 16.75 -1.20
C ASN A 3 -18.27 16.72 -1.88
N SER A 4 -17.21 17.00 -1.13
CA SER A 4 -15.85 17.20 -1.62
C SER A 4 -14.96 15.98 -1.44
N PHE A 5 -15.52 14.87 -0.93
CA PHE A 5 -14.79 13.63 -0.66
C PHE A 5 -13.89 13.21 -1.83
N TYR A 6 -14.48 13.00 -3.01
CA TYR A 6 -13.72 12.56 -4.20
C TYR A 6 -12.65 13.58 -4.63
N SER A 7 -12.98 14.87 -4.58
CA SER A 7 -12.01 15.92 -4.90
C SER A 7 -10.83 15.92 -3.94
N MET A 8 -11.06 15.55 -2.67
CA MET A 8 -10.01 15.42 -1.67
C MET A 8 -9.18 14.16 -1.93
N ILE A 9 -9.81 12.99 -2.07
CA ILE A 9 -9.13 11.71 -2.39
C ILE A 9 -8.21 11.85 -3.61
N PHE A 10 -8.63 12.56 -4.65
CA PHE A 10 -7.83 12.75 -5.87
C PHE A 10 -6.60 13.64 -5.68
N ARG A 11 -6.43 14.31 -4.53
CA ARG A 11 -5.21 15.05 -4.19
C ARG A 11 -4.06 14.14 -3.79
N GLN A 12 -4.27 12.84 -3.59
CA GLN A 12 -3.19 11.85 -3.42
C GLN A 12 -2.13 11.93 -4.53
N ARG A 13 -2.51 12.33 -5.76
CA ARG A 13 -1.58 12.58 -6.88
C ARG A 13 -0.53 13.66 -6.63
N TYR A 14 -0.73 14.50 -5.61
CA TYR A 14 0.19 15.57 -5.24
C TYR A 14 1.09 15.19 -4.07
N ILE A 15 0.87 14.04 -3.45
CA ILE A 15 1.60 13.58 -2.27
C ILE A 15 2.61 12.55 -2.73
N ARG A 16 3.89 12.91 -2.59
CA ARG A 16 5.02 12.06 -2.95
C ARG A 16 5.38 11.17 -1.77
N ARG A 17 5.69 9.92 -2.08
CA ARG A 17 6.27 8.96 -1.14
C ARG A 17 7.79 9.06 -1.17
N TRP A 18 8.46 8.45 -0.19
CA TRP A 18 9.92 8.38 -0.12
C TRP A 18 10.60 9.76 -0.06
N GLY A 19 9.93 10.76 0.54
CA GLY A 19 10.39 12.16 0.54
C GLY A 19 11.70 12.43 1.28
N LEU A 20 12.25 11.46 2.01
CA LEU A 20 13.55 11.53 2.68
C LEU A 20 14.69 10.85 1.91
N MET A 21 14.41 10.35 0.69
CA MET A 21 15.37 9.63 -0.14
C MET A 21 15.47 10.31 -1.51
N ARG A 22 16.65 10.29 -2.14
CA ARG A 22 16.79 10.70 -3.53
C ARG A 22 16.16 9.64 -4.41
N ASN A 23 15.12 9.99 -5.15
CA ASN A 23 14.42 9.08 -6.04
C ASN A 23 14.91 9.27 -7.49
N MET A 24 15.15 8.19 -8.21
CA MET A 24 15.38 8.22 -9.67
C MET A 24 14.08 8.46 -10.43
N THR A 25 12.97 7.90 -9.94
CA THR A 25 11.62 8.22 -10.39
C THR A 25 10.75 8.49 -9.18
N GLU A 26 10.02 9.60 -9.16
CA GLU A 26 9.16 9.93 -8.02
C GLU A 26 7.90 9.05 -8.03
N GLU A 27 7.45 8.64 -6.84
CA GLU A 27 6.23 7.86 -6.64
C GLU A 27 5.22 8.71 -5.84
N THR A 28 3.97 8.75 -6.28
CA THR A 28 2.86 9.39 -5.57
C THR A 28 1.96 8.38 -4.86
N LEU A 29 1.17 8.83 -3.87
CA LEU A 29 0.18 7.97 -3.22
C LEU A 29 -0.83 7.36 -4.21
N SER A 30 -1.15 8.08 -5.31
CA SER A 30 -2.06 7.55 -6.34
C SER A 30 -1.45 6.40 -7.15
N GLU A 31 -0.17 6.50 -7.52
CA GLU A 31 0.53 5.42 -8.22
C GLU A 31 0.71 4.21 -7.31
N HIS A 32 1.15 4.45 -6.08
CA HIS A 32 1.28 3.41 -5.06
C HIS A 32 -0.04 2.68 -4.80
N SER A 33 -1.14 3.41 -4.56
CA SER A 33 -2.46 2.79 -4.32
C SER A 33 -2.94 1.94 -5.50
N TYR A 34 -2.61 2.33 -6.73
CA TYR A 34 -2.89 1.54 -7.93
C TYR A 34 -2.08 0.24 -7.95
N GLU A 35 -0.78 0.30 -7.70
CA GLU A 35 0.09 -0.88 -7.65
C GLU A 35 -0.33 -1.85 -6.53
N VAL A 36 -0.59 -1.34 -5.33
CA VAL A 36 -1.07 -2.13 -4.19
C VAL A 36 -2.40 -2.82 -4.54
N SER A 37 -3.26 -2.16 -5.31
CA SER A 37 -4.53 -2.76 -5.76
C SER A 37 -4.31 -3.94 -6.71
N ILE A 38 -3.36 -3.84 -7.65
CA ILE A 38 -2.99 -4.95 -8.54
C ILE A 38 -2.37 -6.09 -7.75
N LEU A 39 -1.47 -5.79 -6.81
CA LEU A 39 -0.81 -6.80 -6.00
C LEU A 39 -1.80 -7.48 -5.05
N ALA A 40 -2.73 -6.74 -4.42
CA ALA A 40 -3.79 -7.31 -3.60
C ALA A 40 -4.68 -8.26 -4.41
N HIS A 41 -5.04 -7.88 -5.64
CA HIS A 41 -5.74 -8.77 -6.56
C HIS A 41 -4.94 -10.05 -6.84
N ALA A 42 -3.65 -9.92 -7.17
CA ALA A 42 -2.78 -11.07 -7.46
C ALA A 42 -2.68 -12.02 -6.26
N LEU A 43 -2.43 -11.49 -5.06
CA LEU A 43 -2.34 -12.28 -3.83
C LEU A 43 -3.66 -13.00 -3.52
N CYS A 44 -4.81 -12.32 -3.63
CA CYS A 44 -6.10 -12.97 -3.47
C CYS A 44 -6.33 -14.09 -4.50
N THR A 45 -6.00 -13.84 -5.76
CA THR A 45 -6.15 -14.81 -6.86
C THR A 45 -5.29 -16.04 -6.63
N ILE A 46 -4.02 -15.85 -6.25
CA ILE A 46 -3.09 -16.92 -5.92
C ILE A 46 -3.62 -17.72 -4.72
N GLY A 47 -4.02 -17.03 -3.65
CA GLY A 47 -4.60 -17.65 -2.45
C GLY A 47 -5.79 -18.55 -2.77
N ASN A 48 -6.73 -18.02 -3.56
CA ASN A 48 -7.95 -18.74 -3.95
C ASN A 48 -7.65 -19.91 -4.88
N THR A 49 -6.66 -19.77 -5.79
CA THR A 49 -6.34 -20.79 -6.80
C THR A 49 -5.50 -21.94 -6.23
N TYR A 50 -4.45 -21.62 -5.47
CA TYR A 50 -3.42 -22.59 -5.09
C TYR A 50 -3.49 -23.01 -3.62
N PHE A 51 -4.11 -22.20 -2.75
CA PHE A 51 -4.07 -22.40 -1.30
C PHE A 51 -5.44 -22.59 -0.67
N GLY A 52 -6.48 -22.84 -1.48
CA GLY A 52 -7.83 -23.15 -1.01
C GLY A 52 -8.49 -22.02 -0.21
N LYS A 53 -8.03 -20.77 -0.41
CA LYS A 53 -8.62 -19.59 0.21
C LYS A 53 -9.94 -19.23 -0.47
N ASN A 54 -10.70 -18.35 0.17
CA ASN A 54 -11.94 -17.81 -0.37
C ASN A 54 -12.04 -16.30 -0.13
N TYR A 55 -10.99 -15.59 -0.50
CA TYR A 55 -10.92 -14.14 -0.40
C TYR A 55 -11.89 -13.47 -1.38
N ASP A 56 -12.67 -12.52 -0.88
CA ASP A 56 -13.38 -11.56 -1.72
C ASP A 56 -12.37 -10.61 -2.36
N THR A 57 -11.96 -10.95 -3.58
CA THR A 57 -10.92 -10.22 -4.32
C THR A 57 -11.37 -8.80 -4.66
N GLY A 58 -12.65 -8.61 -4.99
CA GLY A 58 -13.19 -7.28 -5.30
C GLY A 58 -13.13 -6.36 -4.09
N LYS A 59 -13.50 -6.87 -2.92
CA LYS A 59 -13.41 -6.13 -1.66
C LYS A 59 -11.96 -5.83 -1.26
N ALA A 60 -11.03 -6.77 -1.47
CA ALA A 60 -9.60 -6.56 -1.20
C ALA A 60 -9.01 -5.43 -2.06
N VAL A 61 -9.36 -5.40 -3.36
CA VAL A 61 -8.95 -4.33 -4.29
C VAL A 61 -9.53 -2.99 -3.85
N CYS A 62 -10.81 -2.95 -3.45
CA CYS A 62 -11.40 -1.73 -2.91
C CYS A 62 -10.71 -1.26 -1.63
N TYR A 63 -10.30 -2.17 -0.74
CA TYR A 63 -9.52 -1.80 0.45
C TYR A 63 -8.15 -1.22 0.07
N ALA A 64 -7.45 -1.85 -0.86
CA ALA A 64 -6.17 -1.34 -1.37
C ALA A 64 -6.29 0.06 -2.01
N LEU A 65 -7.35 0.34 -2.76
CA LEU A 65 -7.57 1.67 -3.37
C LEU A 65 -7.70 2.81 -2.35
N PHE A 66 -8.15 2.52 -1.13
CA PHE A 66 -8.44 3.51 -0.10
C PHE A 66 -7.52 3.41 1.13
N HIS A 67 -6.53 2.51 1.14
CA HIS A 67 -5.76 2.20 2.35
C HIS A 67 -4.95 3.38 2.91
N ASP A 68 -4.46 4.26 2.02
CA ASP A 68 -3.70 5.48 2.37
C ASP A 68 -4.51 6.77 2.13
N ALA A 69 -5.83 6.66 1.96
CA ALA A 69 -6.69 7.81 1.64
C ALA A 69 -6.59 8.95 2.67
N GLN A 70 -6.48 8.62 3.96
CA GLN A 70 -6.31 9.57 5.07
C GLN A 70 -5.02 10.39 4.96
N GLU A 71 -4.02 9.90 4.24
CA GLU A 71 -2.74 10.58 4.09
C GLU A 71 -2.85 11.85 3.24
N VAL A 72 -4.00 12.09 2.59
CA VAL A 72 -4.30 13.40 1.99
C VAL A 72 -4.21 14.57 2.97
N TYR A 73 -4.41 14.31 4.27
CA TYR A 73 -4.29 15.32 5.32
C TYR A 73 -2.92 15.32 5.99
N THR A 74 -2.35 14.16 6.23
CA THR A 74 -1.11 14.02 7.01
C THR A 74 0.14 14.16 6.16
N GLY A 75 0.01 13.97 4.84
CA GLY A 75 1.13 13.62 3.97
C GLY A 75 1.59 12.18 4.18
N ASP A 76 2.41 11.70 3.24
CA ASP A 76 3.15 10.45 3.40
C ASP A 76 4.18 10.65 4.54
N MET A 77 4.03 9.84 5.59
CA MET A 77 4.89 9.93 6.75
C MET A 77 5.83 8.72 6.76
N PRO A 78 7.16 8.95 6.70
CA PRO A 78 8.10 7.85 6.56
C PRO A 78 8.09 6.95 7.81
N THR A 79 8.27 5.65 7.60
CA THR A 79 8.23 4.63 8.66
C THR A 79 9.07 4.97 9.90
N PRO A 80 10.32 5.48 9.78
CA PRO A 80 11.11 5.86 10.96
C PRO A 80 10.45 6.94 11.84
N ALA A 81 9.70 7.87 11.22
CA ALA A 81 8.98 8.91 11.95
C ALA A 81 7.70 8.37 12.62
N LYS A 82 6.93 7.51 11.94
CA LYS A 82 5.71 6.88 12.49
C LYS A 82 6.02 6.02 13.74
N TYR A 83 7.17 5.35 13.79
CA TYR A 83 7.52 4.38 14.84
C TYR A 83 8.64 4.81 15.79
N TYR A 84 8.97 6.10 15.85
CA TYR A 84 10.07 6.61 16.68
C TYR A 84 9.93 6.27 18.18
N ASN A 85 8.72 6.38 18.74
CA ASN A 85 8.40 5.90 20.09
C ASN A 85 6.88 5.61 20.24
N GLU A 86 6.48 5.00 21.35
CA GLU A 86 5.08 4.62 21.60
C GLU A 86 4.13 5.82 21.65
N SER A 87 4.58 6.96 22.19
CA SER A 87 3.80 8.19 22.24
C SER A 87 3.52 8.72 20.83
N MET A 88 4.56 8.80 19.99
CA MET A 88 4.44 9.21 18.59
C MET A 88 3.51 8.27 17.82
N ARG A 89 3.65 6.95 18.01
CA ARG A 89 2.77 5.96 17.37
C ARG A 89 1.30 6.17 17.75
N ARG A 90 1.00 6.40 19.03
CA ARG A 90 -0.37 6.67 19.49
C ARG A 90 -0.92 7.97 18.91
N ASN A 91 -0.13 9.05 18.96
CA ASN A 91 -0.53 10.34 18.42
C ASN A 91 -0.79 10.27 16.91
N TYR A 92 0.05 9.55 16.16
CA TYR A 92 -0.17 9.36 14.73
C TYR A 92 -1.43 8.57 14.42
N ALA A 93 -1.69 7.49 15.16
CA ALA A 93 -2.93 6.73 15.00
C ALA A 93 -4.18 7.60 15.27
N GLU A 94 -4.12 8.49 16.27
CA GLU A 94 -5.20 9.44 16.54
C GLU A 94 -5.35 10.48 15.41
N ILE A 95 -4.26 10.95 14.82
CA ILE A 95 -4.29 11.86 13.67
C ILE A 95 -4.91 11.15 12.45
N GLU A 96 -4.51 9.91 12.15
CA GLU A 96 -5.07 9.12 11.04
C GLU A 96 -6.57 8.82 11.23
N ASP A 97 -7.01 8.53 12.47
CA ASP A 97 -8.43 8.34 12.80
C ASP A 97 -9.23 9.64 12.61
N ASN A 98 -8.70 10.78 13.06
CA ASN A 98 -9.32 12.08 12.85
C ASN A 98 -9.39 12.47 11.37
N ALA A 99 -8.34 12.17 10.59
CA ALA A 99 -8.31 12.37 9.14
C ALA A 99 -9.37 11.49 8.43
N THR A 100 -9.52 10.24 8.86
CA THR A 100 -10.55 9.31 8.36
C THR A 100 -11.96 9.84 8.63
N LYS A 101 -12.24 10.24 9.88
CA LYS A 101 -13.52 10.87 10.26
C LYS A 101 -13.78 12.14 9.47
N LYS A 102 -12.73 12.93 9.21
CA LYS A 102 -12.84 14.15 8.39
C LYS A 102 -13.23 13.82 6.96
N LEU A 103 -12.60 12.82 6.32
CA LEU A 103 -12.98 12.35 4.99
C LEU A 103 -14.45 11.91 4.96
N LEU A 104 -14.87 11.06 5.89
CA LEU A 104 -16.26 10.57 5.97
C LEU A 104 -17.27 11.71 6.11
N SER A 105 -16.97 12.74 6.91
CA SER A 105 -17.84 13.91 7.06
C SER A 105 -18.06 14.73 5.78
N MET A 106 -17.29 14.46 4.72
CA MET A 106 -17.45 15.09 3.40
C MET A 106 -18.42 14.35 2.48
N LEU A 107 -18.93 13.19 2.90
CA LEU A 107 -19.94 12.43 2.17
C LEU A 107 -21.35 12.73 2.71
N PRO A 108 -22.39 12.62 1.86
CA PRO A 108 -23.78 12.49 2.31
C PRO A 108 -23.90 11.36 3.34
N ALA A 109 -24.77 11.55 4.34
CA ALA A 109 -24.91 10.63 5.47
C ALA A 109 -25.22 9.19 5.02
N GLU A 110 -25.96 9.05 3.92
CA GLU A 110 -26.38 7.80 3.30
C GLU A 110 -25.19 6.98 2.78
N LEU A 111 -24.08 7.62 2.40
CA LEU A 111 -22.89 6.96 1.87
C LEU A 111 -21.81 6.71 2.93
N GLN A 112 -21.92 7.32 4.11
CA GLN A 112 -20.85 7.27 5.11
C GLN A 112 -20.59 5.84 5.62
N ALA A 113 -21.63 5.02 5.76
CA ALA A 113 -21.48 3.65 6.22
C ALA A 113 -20.65 2.80 5.25
N ASP A 114 -20.93 2.92 3.94
CA ASP A 114 -20.23 2.17 2.89
C ASP A 114 -18.75 2.55 2.85
N TYR A 115 -18.43 3.84 2.84
CA TYR A 115 -17.05 4.31 2.81
C TYR A 115 -16.29 4.10 4.12
N ASN A 116 -16.98 4.11 5.27
CA ASN A 116 -16.35 3.77 6.54
C ASN A 116 -15.83 2.34 6.53
N SER A 117 -16.59 1.41 5.92
CA SER A 117 -16.14 0.02 5.77
C SER A 117 -14.89 -0.14 4.91
N LEU A 118 -14.68 0.77 3.93
CA LEU A 118 -13.50 0.80 3.06
C LEU A 118 -12.29 1.41 3.76
N LEU A 119 -12.47 2.54 4.44
CA LEU A 119 -11.38 3.27 5.10
C LEU A 119 -10.89 2.55 6.37
N CYS A 120 -11.77 1.89 7.12
CA CYS A 120 -11.38 1.18 8.35
C CYS A 120 -10.95 -0.28 8.12
N GLN A 121 -11.23 -0.85 6.95
CA GLN A 121 -10.85 -2.22 6.57
C GLN A 121 -11.21 -3.28 7.63
N ASN A 122 -12.51 -3.41 7.94
CA ASN A 122 -12.99 -4.25 9.06
C ASN A 122 -12.73 -5.77 8.87
N ASP A 123 -12.36 -6.21 7.67
CA ASP A 123 -12.06 -7.60 7.35
C ASP A 123 -10.59 -7.93 7.63
N ARG A 124 -10.34 -8.70 8.68
CA ARG A 124 -8.98 -8.99 9.15
C ARG A 124 -8.16 -9.76 8.12
N GLU A 125 -8.75 -10.69 7.38
CA GLU A 125 -8.02 -11.47 6.40
C GLU A 125 -7.61 -10.62 5.20
N LEU A 126 -8.55 -9.82 4.67
CA LEU A 126 -8.25 -8.91 3.57
C LEU A 126 -7.28 -7.80 3.98
N HIS A 127 -7.36 -7.33 5.22
CA HIS A 127 -6.39 -6.37 5.75
C HIS A 127 -4.95 -6.93 5.76
N LEU A 128 -4.77 -8.23 6.03
CA LEU A 128 -3.45 -8.88 5.94
C LEU A 128 -2.95 -8.95 4.49
N ILE A 129 -3.84 -9.23 3.53
CA ILE A 129 -3.51 -9.20 2.10
C ILE A 129 -3.06 -7.80 1.67
N VAL A 130 -3.84 -6.76 2.01
CA VAL A 130 -3.51 -5.37 1.64
C VAL A 130 -2.19 -4.95 2.26
N LYS A 131 -1.91 -5.31 3.52
CA LYS A 131 -0.60 -5.05 4.15
C LYS A 131 0.56 -5.77 3.47
N ALA A 132 0.35 -7.01 3.03
CA ALA A 132 1.36 -7.74 2.27
C ALA A 132 1.59 -7.08 0.90
N ALA A 133 0.53 -6.66 0.22
CA ALA A 133 0.59 -5.95 -1.06
C ALA A 133 1.29 -4.58 -0.96
N ASP A 134 0.96 -3.78 0.06
CA ASP A 134 1.63 -2.50 0.36
C ASP A 134 3.14 -2.68 0.53
N LYS A 135 3.52 -3.64 1.38
CA LYS A 135 4.93 -3.94 1.62
C LYS A 135 5.65 -4.49 0.39
N LEU A 136 4.96 -5.26 -0.43
CA LEU A 136 5.49 -5.79 -1.68
C LEU A 136 5.70 -4.68 -2.72
N SER A 137 4.76 -3.73 -2.86
CA SER A 137 4.93 -2.53 -3.70
C SER A 137 6.14 -1.71 -3.23
N ALA A 138 6.29 -1.49 -1.93
CA ALA A 138 7.46 -0.80 -1.38
C ALA A 138 8.79 -1.51 -1.70
N TYR A 139 8.80 -2.85 -1.72
CA TYR A 139 9.98 -3.62 -2.12
C TYR A 139 10.27 -3.54 -3.62
N ILE A 140 9.23 -3.61 -4.47
CA ILE A 140 9.36 -3.44 -5.92
C ILE A 140 9.96 -2.07 -6.24
N LYS A 141 9.46 -1.01 -5.60
CA LYS A 141 10.03 0.34 -5.70
C LYS A 141 11.53 0.36 -5.36
N CYS A 142 11.93 -0.33 -4.29
CA CYS A 142 13.34 -0.45 -3.94
C CYS A 142 14.16 -1.19 -5.03
N ILE A 143 13.62 -2.24 -5.65
CA ILE A 143 14.29 -2.95 -6.75
C ILE A 143 14.52 -2.01 -7.93
N GLU A 144 13.52 -1.24 -8.34
CA GLU A 144 13.62 -0.31 -9.48
C GLU A 144 14.68 0.78 -9.26
N GLU A 145 14.74 1.32 -8.04
CA GLU A 145 15.77 2.28 -7.66
C GLU A 145 17.18 1.65 -7.68
N LEU A 146 17.33 0.42 -7.15
CA LEU A 146 18.59 -0.30 -7.17
C LEU A 146 19.06 -0.64 -8.59
N LYS A 147 18.15 -0.95 -9.52
CA LYS A 147 18.48 -1.15 -10.95
C LYS A 147 19.08 0.10 -11.58
N CYS A 148 18.70 1.28 -11.10
CA CYS A 148 19.28 2.55 -11.51
C CYS A 148 20.58 2.90 -10.76
N ASN A 149 21.21 1.93 -10.08
CA ASN A 149 22.38 2.11 -9.20
C ASN A 149 22.14 3.07 -8.02
N ASN A 150 20.89 3.27 -7.61
CA ASN A 150 20.56 4.11 -6.46
C ASN A 150 20.71 3.32 -5.15
N ASN A 151 21.93 3.32 -4.61
CA ASN A 151 22.25 2.59 -3.38
C ASN A 151 21.63 3.18 -2.10
N GLU A 152 20.96 4.32 -2.15
CA GLU A 152 20.22 4.87 -1.01
C GLU A 152 19.10 3.93 -0.55
N PHE A 153 18.53 3.15 -1.48
CA PHE A 153 17.47 2.19 -1.21
C PHE A 153 17.95 0.83 -0.67
N LYS A 154 19.27 0.60 -0.57
CA LYS A 154 19.81 -0.72 -0.20
C LYS A 154 19.32 -1.24 1.16
N SER A 155 19.32 -0.38 2.18
CA SER A 155 18.88 -0.75 3.54
C SER A 155 17.37 -0.93 3.63
N ALA A 156 16.61 -0.09 2.91
CA ALA A 156 15.16 -0.22 2.80
C ALA A 156 14.79 -1.52 2.08
N ALA A 157 15.46 -1.87 0.99
CA ALA A 157 15.27 -3.11 0.26
C ALA A 157 15.51 -4.33 1.15
N ALA A 158 16.65 -4.39 1.85
CA ALA A 158 17.01 -5.52 2.70
C ALA A 158 16.04 -5.71 3.88
N SER A 159 15.67 -4.61 4.56
CA SER A 159 14.72 -4.67 5.68
C SER A 159 13.30 -5.03 5.23
N THR A 160 12.88 -4.55 4.06
CA THR A 160 11.56 -4.84 3.49
C THR A 160 11.47 -6.29 3.02
N LEU A 161 12.49 -6.78 2.29
CA LEU A 161 12.58 -8.19 1.87
C LEU A 161 12.51 -9.12 3.07
N LYS A 162 13.30 -8.89 4.11
CA LYS A 162 13.27 -9.71 5.33
C LYS A 162 11.86 -9.80 5.92
N SER A 163 11.13 -8.68 5.96
CA SER A 163 9.76 -8.69 6.46
C SER A 163 8.77 -9.40 5.53
N LEU A 164 9.04 -9.47 4.23
CA LEU A 164 8.24 -10.24 3.27
C LEU A 164 8.53 -11.74 3.42
N GLU A 165 9.80 -12.13 3.63
CA GLU A 165 10.22 -13.50 3.88
C GLU A 165 9.69 -14.06 5.22
N GLU A 166 9.52 -13.22 6.23
CA GLU A 166 8.96 -13.59 7.54
C GLU A 166 7.41 -13.61 7.56
N ASN A 167 6.75 -13.16 6.49
CA ASN A 167 5.30 -13.06 6.42
C ASN A 167 4.67 -14.46 6.17
N PRO A 168 3.68 -14.92 6.96
CA PRO A 168 3.17 -16.29 6.87
C PRO A 168 2.24 -16.59 5.69
N LEU A 169 1.95 -15.61 4.81
CA LEU A 169 0.99 -15.80 3.72
C LEU A 169 1.61 -16.63 2.58
N PRO A 170 1.08 -17.84 2.28
CA PRO A 170 1.65 -18.68 1.24
C PRO A 170 1.48 -18.08 -0.17
N GLU A 171 0.42 -17.32 -0.42
CA GLU A 171 0.22 -16.58 -1.67
C GLU A 171 1.26 -15.50 -1.92
N LEU A 172 1.79 -14.87 -0.84
CA LEU A 172 2.88 -13.91 -0.96
C LEU A 172 4.17 -14.62 -1.34
N HIS A 173 4.51 -15.72 -0.67
CA HIS A 173 5.71 -16.49 -1.01
C HIS A 173 5.65 -17.03 -2.44
N TYR A 174 4.49 -17.52 -2.87
CA TYR A 174 4.28 -17.93 -4.25
C TYR A 174 4.55 -16.77 -5.22
N PHE A 175 4.05 -15.56 -4.92
CA PHE A 175 4.34 -14.39 -5.76
C PHE A 175 5.83 -14.06 -5.80
N MET A 176 6.48 -14.09 -4.63
CA MET A 176 7.91 -13.81 -4.51
C MET A 176 8.79 -14.81 -5.27
N GLU A 177 8.40 -16.09 -5.30
CA GLU A 177 9.14 -17.12 -6.02
C GLU A 177 8.90 -17.06 -7.53
N ASN A 178 7.65 -16.82 -7.96
CA ASN A 178 7.25 -17.02 -9.35
C ASN A 178 7.19 -15.73 -10.19
N PHE A 179 6.92 -14.57 -9.58
CA PHE A 179 6.69 -13.31 -10.30
C PHE A 179 7.68 -12.21 -9.94
N LEU A 180 8.13 -12.14 -8.69
CA LEU A 180 9.05 -11.10 -8.24
C LEU A 180 10.40 -11.06 -8.99
N PRO A 181 11.01 -12.20 -9.40
CA PRO A 181 12.25 -12.16 -10.19
C PRO A 181 12.12 -11.43 -11.53
N ALA A 182 10.90 -11.27 -12.06
CA ALA A 182 10.69 -10.52 -13.31
C ALA A 182 10.94 -9.01 -13.14
N PHE A 183 10.80 -8.45 -11.93
CA PHE A 183 11.01 -7.02 -11.69
C PHE A 183 12.48 -6.61 -11.78
N THR A 184 13.42 -7.56 -11.64
CA THR A 184 14.85 -7.28 -11.82
C THR A 184 15.26 -7.22 -13.29
N LYS A 185 14.43 -7.74 -14.19
CA LYS A 185 14.73 -7.85 -15.62
C LYS A 185 14.50 -6.54 -16.39
N ASP A 186 15.17 -6.39 -17.51
CA ASP A 186 14.83 -5.36 -18.52
C ASP A 186 13.72 -5.83 -19.48
N LEU A 187 13.31 -4.96 -20.41
CA LEU A 187 12.22 -5.26 -21.34
C LEU A 187 12.53 -6.44 -22.28
N ASP A 188 13.80 -6.58 -22.69
CA ASP A 188 14.21 -7.63 -23.62
C ASP A 188 14.24 -8.98 -22.89
N GLU A 189 14.76 -9.02 -21.67
CA GLU A 189 14.78 -10.19 -20.78
C GLU A 189 13.38 -10.67 -20.34
N LEU A 190 12.36 -9.79 -20.41
CA LEU A 190 10.95 -10.14 -20.16
C LEU A 190 10.27 -10.82 -21.36
N GLN A 191 10.82 -10.66 -22.57
CA GLN A 191 10.26 -11.23 -23.81
C GLN A 191 10.91 -12.56 -24.20
N MET A 192 11.99 -12.97 -23.52
CA MET A 192 12.67 -14.25 -23.69
C MET A 192 12.05 -15.35 -22.81
#